data_AF-A0AA41Z3L7-F1
#
_entry.id   AF-A0AA41Z3L7-F1
#
_cell.length_a   1.000
_cell.length_b   1.000
_cell.length_c   1.000
_cell.angle_alpha   90.00
_cell.angle_beta   90.00
_cell.angle_gamma   90.00
#
_symmetry.space_group_name_H-M   'P 1'
#
loop_
_entity.id
_entity.type
_entity.pdbx_description
1 polymer ?
#
loop_
_entity_poly.entity_id
_entity_poly.type
_entity_poly.pdbx_seq_one_letter_code
_entity_poly.pdbx_strand_id
1 'polypeptide(L)' 'MARTRDPKPTRVKVQEHRDRLRAQGLRPIQIWVPDVRAPSFRSEAHRQSLAVAASIHATEDQAFIDAVSGWDNE' A
#
# COMPACT_ATOMS: atom_id res chain seq x y z
N MET A 1 35.09 17.07 -22.36
CA MET A 1 33.61 17.19 -22.30
C MET A 1 33.08 16.01 -21.49
N ALA A 2 32.50 16.26 -20.32
CA ALA A 2 31.99 15.19 -19.46
C ALA A 2 30.75 14.56 -20.11
N ARG A 3 30.76 13.24 -20.33
CA ARG A 3 29.59 12.49 -20.77
C ARG A 3 28.52 12.56 -19.68
N THR A 4 27.41 13.24 -19.95
CA THR A 4 26.18 13.08 -19.17
C THR A 4 25.76 11.62 -19.25
N ARG A 5 25.69 10.94 -18.10
CA ARG A 5 25.16 9.57 -18.05
C ARG A 5 23.67 9.64 -18.38
N ASP A 6 23.26 8.98 -19.45
CA ASP A 6 21.85 8.87 -19.77
C ASP A 6 21.09 8.21 -18.61
N PRO A 7 19.92 8.74 -18.23
CA PRO A 7 19.13 8.17 -17.16
C PRO A 7 18.70 6.75 -17.55
N LYS A 8 18.90 5.79 -16.63
CA LYS A 8 18.46 4.40 -16.83
C LYS A 8 17.01 4.35 -17.32
N PRO A 9 16.69 3.51 -18.33
CA PRO A 9 15.32 3.33 -18.80
C PRO A 9 14.38 2.99 -17.64
N THR A 10 13.17 3.54 -17.65
CA THR A 10 12.16 3.31 -16.60
C THR A 10 11.92 1.83 -16.33
N ARG A 11 11.89 1.01 -17.38
CA ARG A 11 11.78 -0.46 -17.29
C ARG A 11 12.86 -1.09 -16.42
N VAL A 12 14.11 -0.64 -16.54
CA VAL A 12 15.23 -1.16 -15.75
C VAL A 12 15.08 -0.77 -14.28
N LYS A 13 14.69 0.48 -14.00
CA LYS A 13 14.46 0.95 -12.63
C LYS A 13 13.31 0.19 -11.94
N VAL A 14 12.20 -0.04 -12.65
CA VAL A 14 11.06 -0.80 -12.13
C VAL A 14 11.45 -2.26 -11.87
N GLN A 15 12.27 -2.86 -12.74
CA GLN A 15 12.75 -4.22 -12.55
C GLN A 15 13.65 -4.33 -11.31
N GLU A 16 14.67 -3.47 -11.18
CA GLU A 16 15.58 -3.44 -10.02
C GLU A 16 14.81 -3.23 -8.70
N HIS A 17 13.78 -2.39 -8.70
CA HIS A 17 12.93 -2.18 -7.52
C HIS A 17 12.13 -3.44 -7.15
N ARG A 18 11.51 -4.10 -8.13
CA ARG A 18 10.75 -5.35 -7.89
C ARG A 18 11.66 -6.48 -7.42
N ASP A 19 12.88 -6.58 -7.94
CA ASP A 19 13.84 -7.60 -7.51
C ASP A 19 14.26 -7.42 -6.05
N ARG A 20 14.46 -6.17 -5.60
CA ARG A 20 14.72 -5.87 -4.18
C ARG A 20 13.56 -6.27 -3.28
N LEU A 21 12.31 -5.97 -3.67
CA LEU A 21 11.13 -6.36 -2.91
C LEU A 21 10.97 -7.89 -2.84
N ARG A 22 11.25 -8.60 -3.94
CA ARG A 22 11.26 -10.08 -3.93
C ARG A 22 12.30 -10.67 -3.00
N ALA A 23 13.50 -10.07 -2.94
CA ALA A 23 14.55 -10.51 -2.01
C ALA A 23 14.16 -10.32 -0.54
N GLN A 24 13.29 -9.36 -0.23
CA GLN A 24 12.69 -9.15 1.10
C GLN A 24 11.49 -10.09 1.36
N GLY A 25 11.20 -11.04 0.46
CA GLY A 25 10.08 -11.97 0.59
C GLY A 25 8.73 -11.42 0.12
N LEU A 26 8.66 -10.20 -0.42
CA LEU A 26 7.42 -9.58 -0.87
C LEU A 26 7.05 -10.02 -2.29
N ARG A 27 5.76 -10.29 -2.53
CA ARG A 27 5.24 -10.61 -3.87
C ARG A 27 4.30 -9.49 -4.36
N PRO A 28 4.54 -8.90 -5.54
CA PRO A 28 3.65 -7.88 -6.07
C PRO A 28 2.33 -8.51 -6.52
N ILE A 29 1.21 -7.94 -6.06
CA ILE A 29 -0.12 -8.22 -6.58
C ILE A 29 -0.63 -7.03 -7.38
N GLN A 30 -1.34 -7.28 -8.47
CA GLN A 30 -2.04 -6.26 -9.24
C GLN A 30 -3.52 -6.54 -9.14
N ILE A 31 -4.25 -5.57 -8.59
CA ILE A 31 -5.70 -5.63 -8.46
C ILE A 31 -6.28 -4.37 -9.10
N TRP A 32 -7.47 -4.52 -9.69
CA TRP A 32 -8.24 -3.38 -10.17
C TRP A 32 -9.14 -2.92 -9.02
N VAL A 33 -9.00 -1.65 -8.65
CA VAL A 33 -9.80 -1.01 -7.62
C VAL A 33 -10.69 0.07 -8.25
N PRO A 34 -11.83 0.43 -7.62
CA PRO A 34 -12.62 1.57 -8.06
C PRO A 34 -11.79 2.85 -8.12
N ASP A 35 -12.19 3.80 -8.97
CA ASP A 35 -11.52 5.10 -9.03
C ASP A 35 -11.69 5.85 -7.70
N VAL A 36 -10.59 5.93 -6.95
CA VAL A 36 -10.56 6.55 -5.62
C VAL A 36 -10.74 8.06 -5.64
N ARG A 37 -10.69 8.68 -6.83
CA ARG A 37 -10.95 10.12 -7.03
C ARG A 37 -12.42 10.41 -7.30
N ALA A 38 -13.22 9.40 -7.62
CA ALA A 38 -14.64 9.59 -7.86
C ALA A 38 -15.35 10.01 -6.56
N PRO A 39 -16.25 11.01 -6.59
CA PRO A 39 -17.01 11.41 -5.39
C PRO A 39 -17.80 10.26 -4.75
N SER A 40 -18.30 9.32 -5.57
CA SER A 40 -19.00 8.12 -5.10
C SER A 40 -18.11 7.21 -4.25
N PHE A 41 -16.83 7.07 -4.61
CA PHE A 41 -15.88 6.31 -3.81
C PHE A 41 -15.68 6.95 -2.44
N ARG A 42 -15.58 8.28 -2.36
CA ARG A 42 -15.45 8.98 -1.08
C ARG A 42 -16.65 8.74 -0.17
N SER A 43 -17.86 8.83 -0.73
CA SER A 43 -19.10 8.55 0.01
C SER A 43 -19.15 7.10 0.49
N GLU A 44 -18.79 6.15 -0.36
CA GLU A 44 -18.81 4.73 -0.01
C GLU A 44 -17.73 4.37 1.02
N ALA A 45 -16.50 4.87 0.84
CA ALA A 45 -15.41 4.69 1.78
C ALA A 45 -15.78 5.23 3.17
N HIS A 46 -16.42 6.41 3.22
CA HIS A 46 -16.90 6.97 4.48
C HIS A 46 -17.96 6.09 5.13
N ARG A 47 -18.97 5.65 4.36
CA ARG A 47 -20.03 4.76 4.84
C ARG A 47 -19.47 3.45 5.40
N GLN A 48 -18.57 2.80 4.66
CA GLN A 48 -17.95 1.54 5.07
C GLN A 48 -17.05 1.72 6.29
N SER A 49 -16.29 2.82 6.37
CA SER A 49 -15.46 3.11 7.54
C SER A 49 -16.31 3.23 8.81
N LEU A 50 -17.47 3.90 8.73
CA LEU A 50 -18.40 3.99 9.85
C LEU A 50 -18.98 2.62 10.23
N ALA A 51 -19.30 1.78 9.24
CA ALA A 51 -19.80 0.43 9.49
C ALA A 51 -18.77 -0.45 10.21
N VAL A 52 -17.49 -0.36 9.84
CA VAL A 52 -16.39 -1.06 10.53
C VAL A 52 -16.22 -0.51 11.95
N ALA A 53 -16.22 0.82 12.13
CA ALA A 53 -16.08 1.43 13.45
C ALA A 53 -17.24 1.08 14.41
N ALA A 54 -18.45 0.88 13.88
CA ALA A 54 -19.62 0.46 14.65
C ALA A 54 -19.76 -1.07 14.79
N SER A 55 -18.83 -1.84 14.23
CA SER A 55 -18.83 -3.31 14.32
C SER A 55 -18.67 -3.77 15.76
N ILE A 56 -19.33 -4.87 16.11
CA ILE A 56 -19.11 -5.56 17.39
C ILE A 56 -17.65 -6.01 17.56
N HIS A 57 -16.94 -6.20 16.45
CA HIS A 57 -15.53 -6.62 16.42
C HIS A 57 -14.56 -5.43 16.48
N ALA A 58 -15.04 -4.18 16.43
CA ALA A 58 -14.17 -3.01 16.30
C ALA A 58 -13.06 -2.94 17.37
N THR A 59 -13.37 -3.36 18.61
CA THR A 59 -12.38 -3.39 19.70
C THR A 59 -11.34 -4.49 19.51
N GLU A 60 -11.77 -5.68 19.07
CA GLU A 60 -10.88 -6.81 18.80
C GLU A 60 -10.00 -6.55 17.59
N ASP A 61 -10.58 -6.02 16.51
CA ASP A 61 -9.89 -5.60 15.30
C ASP A 61 -8.81 -4.56 15.62
N GLN A 62 -9.16 -3.53 16.41
CA GLN A 62 -8.20 -2.50 16.82
C GLN A 62 -7.10 -3.09 17.71
N ALA A 63 -7.44 -3.95 18.68
CA ALA A 63 -6.45 -4.60 19.54
C ALA A 63 -5.49 -5.50 18.74
N PHE A 64 -5.99 -6.22 17.73
CA PHE A 64 -5.16 -7.00 16.83
C PHE A 64 -4.20 -6.09 16.03
N ILE A 65 -4.72 -5.01 15.43
CA ILE A 65 -3.90 -4.05 14.68
C ILE A 65 -2.80 -3.47 15.57
N ASP A 66 -3.14 -3.02 16.78
CA ASP A 66 -2.19 -2.46 17.74
C ASP A 66 -1.11 -3.49 18.13
N ALA A 67 -1.48 -4.76 18.29
CA ALA A 67 -0.54 -5.84 18.61
C ALA A 67 0.44 -6.15 17.46
N VAL A 68 0.03 -5.99 16.20
CA VAL A 68 0.88 -6.29 15.03
C VAL A 68 1.54 -5.05 14.43
N SER A 69 1.13 -3.84 14.82
CA SER A 69 1.66 -2.58 14.31
C SER A 69 2.92 -2.08 15.04
N GLY A 70 3.61 -2.98 15.75
CA GLY A 70 4.99 -2.78 16.18
C GLY A 70 5.91 -2.62 14.96
N TRP A 71 6.04 -1.39 14.48
CA TRP A 71 7.20 -1.00 13.71
C TRP A 71 8.31 -0.92 14.73
N ASP A 72 9.28 -1.82 14.66
CA ASP A 72 10.55 -1.65 15.34
C ASP A 72 11.03 -0.22 14.99
N ASN A 73 10.91 0.69 15.95
CA ASN A 73 11.66 1.93 15.92
C ASN A 73 13.11 1.47 16.12
N GLU A 74 13.80 1.32 14.99
CA GLU A 74 15.22 0.97 14.79
C GLU A 74 15.51 -0.50 14.39
#